data_AF-A0A3M1SDC0-F1
#
_entry.id   AF-A0A3M1SDC0-F1
#
_cell.length_a   1.000
_cell.length_b   1.000
_cell.length_c   1.000
_cell.angle_alpha   90.00
_cell.angle_beta   90.00
_cell.angle_gamma   90.00
#
_symmetry.space_group_name_H-M   'P 1'
#
loop_
_entity.id
_entity.type
_entity.pdbx_description
1 polymer ?
#
loop_
_entity_poly.entity_id
_entity_poly.type
_entity_poly.pdbx_seq_one_letter_code
_entity_poly.pdbx_strand_id
1 'polypeptide(L)'
;MSQREAFPEWDTKTLRKVYSDFATMRAMTIFWFVFGLLYSFAWLAAVMAVIDPDPEEPYLPFIFAACGSVGLLLLVCAVLNIRRSRAALPLSYVCSALLLPGIPVGTFLGIISLVAYRRSGKYAFGPDHLNFRDLKREYKRRRKLRID
;
A
#
# COMPACT_ATOMS: atom_id res chain seq x y z
N MET A 1 6.29 -17.23 31.39
CA MET A 1 7.51 -16.52 30.94
C MET A 1 7.20 -15.78 29.64
N SER A 2 7.24 -14.46 29.66
CA SER A 2 6.90 -13.59 28.53
C SER A 2 7.98 -13.72 27.45
N GLN A 3 7.77 -14.57 26.44
CA GLN A 3 8.52 -14.48 25.18
C GLN A 3 8.15 -13.17 24.50
N ARG A 4 8.75 -12.05 24.95
CA ARG A 4 8.98 -10.94 24.06
C ARG A 4 9.96 -11.50 23.05
N GLU A 5 9.49 -11.85 21.86
CA GLU A 5 10.38 -11.98 20.71
C GLU A 5 11.35 -10.79 20.77
N ALA A 6 12.64 -11.11 20.88
CA ALA A 6 13.66 -10.10 21.04
C ALA A 6 13.54 -9.14 19.86
N PHE A 7 13.07 -7.92 20.14
CA PHE A 7 12.98 -6.91 19.10
C PHE A 7 14.38 -6.76 18.50
N PRO A 8 14.55 -6.79 17.17
CA PRO A 8 15.87 -6.77 16.58
C PRO A 8 16.71 -5.63 17.13
N GLU A 9 17.98 -5.91 17.45
CA GLU A 9 18.94 -4.90 17.89
C GLU A 9 19.33 -4.02 16.69
N TRP A 10 18.50 -3.00 16.43
CA TRP A 10 18.76 -1.98 15.42
C TRP A 10 19.31 -0.72 16.05
N ASP A 11 20.15 0.00 15.32
CA ASP A 11 20.50 1.38 15.66
C ASP A 11 19.28 2.30 15.53
N THR A 12 19.29 3.44 16.22
CA THR A 12 18.15 4.36 16.25
C THR A 12 17.80 4.93 14.88
N LYS A 13 18.78 5.09 13.97
CA LYS A 13 18.52 5.56 12.60
C LYS A 13 17.78 4.51 11.79
N THR A 14 18.17 3.24 11.87
CA THR A 14 17.45 2.14 11.20
C THR A 14 16.04 1.99 11.77
N LEU A 15 15.88 2.02 13.10
CA LEU A 15 14.56 1.95 13.73
C LEU A 15 13.64 3.08 13.25
N ARG A 16 14.16 4.30 13.15
CA ARG A 16 13.42 5.46 12.62
C ARG A 16 13.02 5.28 11.16
N LYS A 17 13.92 4.76 10.32
CA LYS A 17 13.65 4.48 8.90
C LYS A 17 12.54 3.45 8.74
N VAL A 18 12.66 2.30 9.42
CA VAL A 18 11.64 1.24 9.37
C VAL A 18 10.29 1.74 9.90
N TYR A 19 10.29 2.54 10.96
CA TYR A 19 9.06 3.18 11.46
C TYR A 19 8.39 4.09 10.42
N SER A 20 9.18 4.94 9.75
CA SER A 20 8.69 5.82 8.68
C SER A 20 8.17 5.03 7.47
N ASP A 21 8.87 3.96 7.10
CA ASP A 21 8.48 3.10 5.98
C ASP A 21 7.14 2.41 6.28
N PHE A 22 6.93 1.91 7.50
CA PHE A 22 5.65 1.32 7.89
C PHE A 22 4.51 2.35 7.89
N ALA A 23 4.77 3.58 8.32
CA ALA A 23 3.78 4.65 8.24
C ALA A 23 3.41 4.95 6.78
N THR A 24 4.41 4.97 5.90
CA THR A 24 4.23 5.12 4.45
C THR A 24 3.40 3.98 3.86
N MET A 25 3.73 2.72 4.14
CA MET A 25 2.97 1.55 3.67
C MET A 25 1.51 1.59 4.13
N ARG A 26 1.25 2.03 5.36
CA ARG A 26 -0.12 2.22 5.87
C ARG A 26 -0.84 3.33 5.13
N ALA A 27 -0.19 4.46 4.90
CA ALA A 27 -0.76 5.56 4.14
C ALA A 27 -1.09 5.12 2.70
N MET A 28 -0.21 4.35 2.06
CA MET A 28 -0.45 3.78 0.73
C MET A 28 -1.58 2.76 0.72
N THR A 29 -1.66 1.90 1.73
CA THR A 29 -2.79 0.97 1.91
C THR A 29 -4.12 1.71 1.99
N ILE A 30 -4.18 2.81 2.77
CA ILE A 30 -5.39 3.64 2.89
C ILE A 30 -5.68 4.32 1.55
N PHE A 31 -4.66 4.87 0.89
CA PHE A 31 -4.79 5.49 -0.42
C PHE A 31 -5.37 4.51 -1.43
N TRP A 32 -4.79 3.31 -1.57
CA TRP A 32 -5.30 2.27 -2.47
C TRP A 32 -6.72 1.81 -2.11
N PHE A 33 -7.05 1.73 -0.82
CA PHE A 33 -8.40 1.39 -0.39
C PHE A 33 -9.42 2.45 -0.81
N VAL A 34 -9.14 3.73 -0.50
CA VAL A 34 -10.04 4.84 -0.82
C VAL A 34 -10.16 5.05 -2.32
N PHE A 35 -9.04 5.15 -3.03
CA PHE A 35 -9.08 5.31 -4.49
C PHE A 35 -9.65 4.07 -5.18
N GLY A 36 -9.32 2.87 -4.71
CA GLY A 36 -9.91 1.63 -5.21
C GLY A 36 -11.44 1.62 -5.09
N LEU A 37 -12.00 2.07 -3.96
CA LEU A 37 -13.44 2.26 -3.79
C LEU A 37 -13.99 3.31 -4.75
N LEU A 38 -13.37 4.49 -4.84
CA LEU A 38 -13.82 5.58 -5.72
C LEU A 38 -13.86 5.14 -7.18
N TYR A 39 -12.79 4.50 -7.67
CA TYR A 39 -12.73 3.97 -9.04
C TYR A 39 -13.76 2.86 -9.28
N SER A 40 -13.99 1.99 -8.30
CA SER A 40 -14.98 0.92 -8.42
C SER A 40 -16.41 1.45 -8.45
N PHE A 41 -16.74 2.46 -7.63
CA PHE A 41 -18.04 3.12 -7.65
C PHE A 41 -18.25 3.96 -8.91
N ALA A 42 -17.23 4.70 -9.35
CA ALA A 42 -17.28 5.47 -10.59
C ALA A 42 -17.48 4.53 -11.80
N TRP A 43 -16.79 3.39 -11.81
CA TRP A 43 -16.99 2.35 -12.82
C TRP A 43 -18.42 1.78 -12.77
N LEU A 44 -18.91 1.40 -11.60
CA LEU A 44 -20.27 0.88 -11.45
C LEU A 44 -21.32 1.91 -11.88
N ALA A 45 -21.15 3.18 -11.51
CA ALA A 45 -22.03 4.26 -11.93
C ALA A 45 -22.01 4.46 -13.45
N ALA A 46 -20.82 4.40 -14.07
CA ALA A 46 -20.68 4.50 -15.52
C ALA A 46 -21.32 3.32 -16.26
N VAL A 47 -21.12 2.09 -15.78
CA VAL A 47 -21.78 0.90 -16.32
C VAL A 47 -23.31 1.00 -16.20
N MET A 48 -23.83 1.48 -15.06
CA MET A 48 -25.28 1.65 -14.86
C MET A 48 -25.86 2.82 -15.66
N ALA A 49 -25.06 3.81 -16.04
CA ALA A 49 -25.48 4.93 -16.87
C ALA A 49 -25.52 4.57 -18.37
N VAL A 50 -24.73 3.58 -18.80
CA VAL A 50 -24.70 3.05 -20.17
C VAL A 50 -25.57 1.77 -20.21
N ILE A 51 -26.89 1.95 -20.20
CA ILE A 51 -27.86 0.83 -20.23
C ILE A 51 -27.96 0.22 -21.63
N ASP A 52 -27.67 1.00 -22.68
CA ASP A 52 -27.50 0.53 -24.05
C ASP A 52 -26.13 0.99 -24.57
N PRO A 53 -25.26 0.06 -25.02
CA PRO A 53 -23.99 0.43 -25.62
C PRO A 53 -24.26 1.14 -26.95
N ASP A 54 -23.92 2.42 -27.02
CA ASP A 54 -24.03 3.22 -28.23
C ASP A 54 -23.09 2.63 -29.31
N PRO A 55 -23.62 2.17 -30.47
CA PRO A 55 -22.81 1.56 -31.52
C PRO A 55 -21.78 2.52 -32.13
N GLU A 56 -21.92 3.83 -31.93
CA GLU A 56 -20.96 4.84 -32.41
C GLU A 56 -19.66 4.89 -31.58
N GLU A 57 -19.68 4.39 -30.33
CA GLU A 57 -18.53 4.43 -29.42
C GLU A 57 -18.14 3.05 -28.86
N PRO A 58 -17.66 2.11 -29.70
CA PRO A 58 -17.36 0.73 -29.31
C PRO A 58 -16.22 0.59 -28.29
N TYR A 59 -15.45 1.65 -28.05
CA TYR A 59 -14.32 1.66 -27.12
C TYR A 59 -14.71 1.97 -25.66
N LEU A 60 -15.87 2.61 -25.42
CA LEU A 60 -16.34 2.97 -24.07
C LEU A 60 -16.40 1.76 -23.12
N PRO A 61 -16.94 0.59 -23.51
CA PRO A 61 -16.96 -0.60 -22.66
C PRO A 61 -15.55 -1.06 -22.25
N PHE A 62 -14.56 -0.97 -23.16
CA PHE A 62 -13.18 -1.34 -22.89
C PHE A 62 -12.51 -0.36 -21.91
N ILE A 63 -12.76 0.95 -22.06
CA ILE A 63 -12.24 1.97 -21.13
C ILE A 63 -12.83 1.78 -19.74
N PHE A 64 -14.15 1.52 -19.64
CA PHE A 64 -14.79 1.24 -18.36
C PHE A 64 -14.25 -0.04 -17.74
N ALA A 65 -14.17 -1.14 -18.48
CA ALA A 65 -13.59 -2.39 -17.98
C ALA A 65 -12.15 -2.21 -17.49
N ALA A 66 -11.33 -1.44 -18.20
CA ALA A 66 -9.97 -1.10 -17.77
C ALA A 66 -9.98 -0.31 -16.45
N CYS A 67 -10.79 0.74 -16.33
CA CYS A 67 -10.89 1.54 -15.10
C CYS A 67 -11.39 0.72 -13.90
N GLY A 68 -12.41 -0.14 -14.11
CA GLY A 68 -12.93 -1.04 -13.08
C GLY A 68 -11.89 -2.05 -12.61
N SER A 69 -11.11 -2.62 -13.55
CA SER A 69 -10.04 -3.56 -13.22
C SER A 69 -8.92 -2.93 -12.38
N VAL A 70 -8.58 -1.66 -12.64
CA VAL A 70 -7.61 -0.90 -11.83
C VAL A 70 -8.16 -0.66 -10.42
N GLY A 71 -9.42 -0.23 -10.29
CA GLY A 71 -10.08 -0.05 -9.00
C GLY A 71 -10.07 -1.33 -8.16
N LEU A 72 -10.44 -2.46 -8.78
CA LEU A 72 -10.42 -3.77 -8.14
C LEU A 72 -9.00 -4.19 -7.73
N LEU A 73 -8.00 -3.98 -8.59
CA LEU A 73 -6.59 -4.29 -8.28
C LEU A 73 -6.11 -3.53 -7.04
N LEU A 74 -6.42 -2.24 -6.94
CA LEU A 74 -6.07 -1.41 -5.79
C LEU A 74 -6.73 -1.91 -4.50
N LEU A 75 -8.00 -2.31 -4.56
CA LEU A 75 -8.72 -2.91 -3.43
C LEU A 75 -8.11 -4.23 -2.98
N VAL A 76 -7.83 -5.14 -3.92
CA VAL A 76 -7.17 -6.41 -3.63
C VAL A 76 -5.80 -6.16 -2.98
N CYS A 77 -5.03 -5.22 -3.52
CA CYS A 77 -3.75 -4.82 -2.94
C CYS A 77 -3.90 -4.33 -1.49
N ALA A 78 -4.86 -3.44 -1.24
CA ALA A 78 -5.12 -2.92 0.10
C ALA A 78 -5.52 -4.02 1.08
N VAL A 79 -6.42 -4.92 0.68
CA VAL A 79 -6.87 -6.05 1.52
C VAL A 79 -5.71 -7.00 1.83
N LEU A 80 -4.87 -7.33 0.84
CA LEU A 80 -3.69 -8.16 1.06
C LEU A 80 -2.67 -7.48 1.98
N ASN A 81 -2.50 -6.17 1.88
CA ASN A 81 -1.66 -5.39 2.78
C ASN A 81 -2.20 -5.42 4.22
N ILE A 82 -3.52 -5.27 4.41
CA ILE A 82 -4.17 -5.36 5.73
C ILE A 82 -4.00 -6.74 6.34
N ARG A 83 -4.21 -7.79 5.54
CA ARG A 83 -4.02 -9.19 5.95
C ARG A 83 -2.55 -9.58 6.08
N ARG A 84 -1.63 -8.68 5.75
CA ARG A 84 -0.18 -8.90 5.77
C ARG A 84 0.25 -10.17 5.01
N SER A 85 -0.41 -10.45 3.90
CA SER A 85 -0.07 -11.62 3.07
C SER A 85 1.30 -11.44 2.41
N ARG A 86 2.05 -12.53 2.23
CA ARG A 86 3.30 -12.52 1.45
C ARG A 86 3.07 -12.09 0.01
N ALA A 87 1.89 -12.36 -0.54
CA ALA A 87 1.48 -11.92 -1.87
C ALA A 87 1.27 -10.39 -1.96
N ALA A 88 1.14 -9.69 -0.83
CA ALA A 88 0.99 -8.24 -0.81
C ALA A 88 2.24 -7.52 -1.35
N LEU A 89 3.44 -8.08 -1.15
CA LEU A 89 4.70 -7.49 -1.61
C LEU A 89 4.75 -7.32 -3.13
N PRO A 90 4.68 -8.40 -3.94
CA PRO A 90 4.72 -8.26 -5.41
C PRO A 90 3.57 -7.37 -5.92
N LEU A 91 2.36 -7.49 -5.35
CA LEU A 91 1.23 -6.66 -5.75
C LEU A 91 1.45 -5.18 -5.44
N SER A 92 2.07 -4.86 -4.29
CA SER A 92 2.39 -3.50 -3.89
C SER A 92 3.44 -2.86 -4.79
N TYR A 93 4.40 -3.63 -5.30
CA TYR A 93 5.35 -3.16 -6.31
C TYR A 93 4.64 -2.81 -7.62
N VAL A 94 3.75 -3.69 -8.10
CA VAL A 94 2.97 -3.44 -9.31
C VAL A 94 2.10 -2.19 -9.15
N CYS A 95 1.33 -2.10 -8.05
CA CYS A 95 0.47 -0.94 -7.79
C CYS A 95 1.27 0.37 -7.67
N SER A 96 2.46 0.32 -7.08
CA SER A 96 3.32 1.50 -6.97
C SER A 96 3.96 1.88 -8.32
N ALA A 97 4.30 0.90 -9.16
CA ALA A 97 4.81 1.14 -10.52
C ALA A 97 3.75 1.77 -11.42
N LEU A 98 2.48 1.39 -11.27
CA LEU A 98 1.35 2.00 -11.99
C LEU A 98 1.14 3.49 -11.66
N LEU A 99 1.69 3.99 -10.55
CA LEU A 99 1.64 5.41 -10.18
C LEU A 99 2.79 6.24 -10.76
N LEU A 100 3.80 5.60 -11.35
CA LEU A 100 4.94 6.29 -11.96
C LEU A 100 4.60 7.15 -13.19
N PRO A 101 3.70 6.74 -14.11
CA PRO A 101 3.49 7.50 -15.33
C PRO A 101 2.65 8.77 -15.11
N GLY A 102 3.22 9.91 -15.51
CA GLY A 102 2.46 11.07 -16.02
C GLY A 102 1.99 12.14 -15.02
N ILE A 103 2.04 11.94 -13.71
CA ILE A 103 1.61 12.95 -12.73
C ILE A 103 2.68 13.13 -11.64
N PRO A 104 3.27 14.32 -11.44
CA PRO A 104 4.38 14.55 -10.50
C PRO A 104 4.11 14.03 -9.08
N VAL A 105 2.87 14.23 -8.60
CA VAL A 105 2.42 13.75 -7.29
C VAL A 105 2.35 12.23 -7.24
N GLY A 106 1.77 11.59 -8.27
CA GLY A 106 1.67 10.14 -8.39
C GLY A 106 3.04 9.48 -8.45
N THR A 107 3.96 10.04 -9.26
CA THR A 107 5.33 9.53 -9.40
C THR A 107 6.08 9.60 -8.08
N PHE A 108 5.97 10.71 -7.33
CA PHE A 108 6.62 10.85 -6.03
C PHE A 108 6.10 9.84 -5.01
N LEU A 109 4.77 9.66 -4.96
CA LEU A 109 4.12 8.66 -4.11
C LEU A 109 4.58 7.24 -4.47
N GLY A 110 4.63 6.91 -5.76
CA GLY A 110 5.09 5.63 -6.27
C GLY A 110 6.55 5.33 -5.93
N ILE A 111 7.46 6.31 -6.05
CA ILE A 111 8.87 6.12 -5.70
C ILE A 111 9.02 5.89 -4.19
N ILE A 112 8.37 6.71 -3.36
CA ILE A 112 8.47 6.57 -1.90
C ILE A 112 7.90 5.23 -1.44
N SER A 113 6.77 4.80 -1.99
CA SER A 113 6.19 3.50 -1.66
C SER A 113 7.12 2.36 -2.09
N LEU A 114 7.64 2.38 -3.32
CA LEU A 114 8.60 1.37 -3.82
C LEU A 114 9.82 1.26 -2.90
N VAL A 115 10.39 2.39 -2.49
CA VAL A 115 11.55 2.41 -1.58
C VAL A 115 11.19 1.83 -0.21
N ALA A 116 10.02 2.18 0.33
CA ALA A 116 9.54 1.64 1.61
C ALA A 116 9.35 0.11 1.53
N TYR A 117 8.65 -0.40 0.50
CA TYR A 117 8.43 -1.83 0.27
C TYR A 117 9.76 -2.58 0.05
N ARG A 118 10.73 -1.98 -0.65
CA ARG A 118 12.06 -2.56 -0.85
C ARG A 118 12.87 -2.67 0.42
N ARG A 119 12.87 -1.64 1.26
CA ARG A 119 13.69 -1.59 2.48
C ARG A 119 13.09 -2.38 3.63
N SER A 120 11.79 -2.17 3.85
CA SER A 120 11.12 -2.61 5.08
C SER A 120 10.03 -3.66 4.84
N GLY A 121 9.74 -4.00 3.58
CA GLY A 121 8.66 -4.93 3.23
C GLY A 121 8.83 -6.33 3.83
N LYS A 122 10.06 -6.83 3.97
CA LYS A 122 10.33 -8.11 4.63
C LYS A 122 9.89 -8.13 6.10
N TYR A 123 10.01 -7.00 6.79
CA TYR A 123 9.57 -6.87 8.19
C TYR A 123 8.06 -6.65 8.29
N ALA A 124 7.39 -6.21 7.23
CA ALA A 124 5.95 -5.97 7.24
C ALA A 124 5.12 -7.20 6.81
N PHE A 125 5.66 -8.04 5.93
CA PHE A 125 4.94 -9.14 5.26
C PHE A 125 5.65 -10.50 5.30
N GLY A 126 6.83 -10.59 5.94
CA GLY A 126 7.59 -11.84 6.08
C GLY A 126 7.07 -12.77 7.18
N PRO A 127 7.66 -13.97 7.35
CA PRO A 127 7.36 -14.88 8.46
C PRO A 127 7.53 -14.20 9.83
N ASP A 128 8.55 -13.36 9.99
CA ASP A 128 8.84 -12.62 11.23
C ASP A 128 8.32 -11.18 11.16
N HIS A 129 7.08 -11.02 10.69
CA HIS A 129 6.51 -9.69 10.51
C HIS A 129 6.39 -8.95 11.86
N LEU A 130 6.80 -7.68 11.89
CA LEU A 130 6.70 -6.83 13.06
C LEU A 130 5.33 -6.14 13.10
N ASN A 131 4.73 -6.07 14.28
CA ASN A 131 3.55 -5.26 14.51
C ASN A 131 3.93 -3.78 14.58
N PHE A 132 3.20 -2.94 13.84
CA PHE A 132 3.46 -1.49 13.85
C PHE A 132 3.27 -0.88 15.25
N ARG A 133 2.37 -1.45 16.07
CA ARG A 133 2.15 -1.02 17.44
C ARG A 133 3.40 -1.23 18.30
N ASP A 134 4.08 -2.35 18.12
CA ASP A 134 5.29 -2.69 18.88
C ASP A 134 6.48 -1.89 18.38
N LEU A 135 6.63 -1.71 17.06
CA LEU A 135 7.62 -0.80 16.46
C LEU A 135 7.45 0.64 16.98
N LYS A 136 6.21 1.15 17.05
CA LYS A 136 5.91 2.48 17.58
C LYS A 136 6.23 2.59 19.08
N ARG A 137 5.94 1.54 19.85
CA ARG A 137 6.21 1.49 21.29
C ARG A 137 7.72 1.49 21.54
N GLU A 138 8.47 0.67 20.81
CA GLU A 138 9.93 0.57 20.93
C GLU A 138 10.62 1.85 20.48
N TYR A 139 10.21 2.43 19.35
CA TYR A 139 10.72 3.73 18.89
C TYR A 139 10.50 4.85 19.92
N LYS A 140 9.29 4.93 20.51
CA LYS A 140 9.00 5.90 21.59
C LYS A 140 9.83 5.64 22.84
N ARG A 141 10.05 4.37 23.20
CA ARG A 141 10.85 3.98 24.37
C ARG A 141 12.32 4.41 24.20
N ARG A 142 12.96 4.05 23.10
CA ARG A 142 14.38 4.42 22.84
C ARG A 142 14.58 5.92 22.72
N ARG A 143 13.64 6.61 22.06
CA ARG A 143 13.65 8.08 21.98
C ARG A 143 13.51 8.74 23.36
N LYS A 144 12.69 8.19 24.27
CA LYS A 144 12.55 8.71 25.63
C LYS A 144 13.81 8.47 26.47
N LEU A 145 14.49 7.35 26.26
CA LEU A 145 15.69 6.95 27.00
C LEU A 145 16.99 7.52 26.41
N ARG A 146 16.94 8.24 25.28
CA ARG A 146 18.12 8.74 24.53
C ARG A 146 19.18 7.64 24.28
N ILE A 147 18.69 6.43 24.01
CA ILE A 147 19.54 5.32 23.58
C ILE A 147 19.75 5.53 22.09
N ASP A 148 20.97 5.92 21.70
CA ASP A 148 21.37 6.11 20.29
C ASP A 148 21.76 4.79 19.63
#